data_AF-A0A7K7BI00-F1
#
_entry.id   AF-A0A7K7BI00-F1
#
_cell.length_a   1.000
_cell.length_b   1.000
_cell.length_c   1.000
_cell.angle_alpha   90.00
_cell.angle_beta   90.00
_cell.angle_gamma   90.00
#
_symmetry.space_group_name_H-M   'P 1'
#
loop_
_entity.id
_entity.type
_entity.pdbx_description
1 polymer ?
#
loop_
_entity_poly.entity_id
_entity_poly.type
_entity_poly.pdbx_seq_one_letter_code
_entity_poly.pdbx_strand_id
1 'polypeptide(L)'
;LLVGAPQAPALPSQGANRTGGLYACPLSHEVSDCWRVPIDDGVDLQRESKENQWLGVSVKSQGPGGKIVTCAHLYETRNRVRQPLETRDVIGRCYVLSQDLRVRDELDGGEWKFCEGRPQGHDRFGFCQQGLAAGFTADSHYILFGAPGTYNWKGNVRVELFNHSSLDLVHYDDGPYEAGGEKDQDPSLIPVPANSYLGFSVDSGRGLTRRHELSFVTGAPRANHTGAVVILRRDSAQRLVPEAVLPGEQLTSAFGYALAVLDLNGDGWMDLAVGAPHFFERHEEIGGAAYIYINPGGRWAAATPLRLNGTYGSMFGIALSAAGDLDQDGFSDLAVGAPFDGAGKVYIYHGSKLGIVAKPAQVTV
;
A
#
# COMPACT_ATOMS: atom_id res chain seq x y z
N LEU A 1 -7.49 -13.12 13.22
CA LEU A 1 -7.44 -12.62 11.83
C LEU A 1 -8.17 -11.28 11.75
N LEU A 2 -7.66 -10.35 10.95
CA LEU A 2 -8.34 -9.08 10.64
C LEU A 2 -8.74 -9.08 9.17
N VAL A 3 -9.99 -8.74 8.89
CA VAL A 3 -10.55 -8.76 7.54
C VAL A 3 -11.21 -7.42 7.24
N GLY A 4 -10.74 -6.77 6.19
CA GLY A 4 -11.39 -5.58 5.64
C GLY A 4 -12.60 -5.99 4.79
N ALA A 5 -13.73 -5.34 5.02
CA ALA A 5 -14.94 -5.52 4.22
C ALA A 5 -15.41 -4.15 3.70
N PRO A 6 -14.79 -3.62 2.62
CA PRO A 6 -15.02 -2.26 2.09
C PRO A 6 -16.47 -1.95 1.72
N GLN A 7 -17.25 -3.00 1.56
CA GLN A 7 -18.59 -3.00 1.02
C GLN A 7 -19.66 -3.44 2.04
N ALA A 8 -19.26 -3.61 3.31
CA ALA A 8 -20.16 -3.93 4.41
C ALA A 8 -21.25 -2.85 4.59
N PRO A 9 -22.47 -3.25 5.02
CA PRO A 9 -23.53 -2.31 5.37
C PRO A 9 -23.09 -1.29 6.42
N ALA A 10 -23.67 -0.09 6.36
CA ALA A 10 -23.39 0.94 7.34
C ALA A 10 -23.89 0.58 8.75
N LEU A 11 -23.23 1.13 9.77
CA LEU A 11 -23.80 1.20 11.11
C LEU A 11 -24.96 2.21 11.13
N PRO A 12 -25.99 2.01 11.98
CA PRO A 12 -27.13 2.93 12.06
C PRO A 12 -26.74 4.39 12.33
N SER A 13 -25.62 4.61 13.04
CA SER A 13 -25.10 5.93 13.40
C SER A 13 -24.46 6.69 12.24
N GLN A 14 -24.17 6.04 11.11
CA GLN A 14 -23.34 6.60 10.03
C GLN A 14 -24.12 7.33 8.93
N GLY A 15 -25.46 7.28 8.95
CA GLY A 15 -26.31 7.99 7.99
C GLY A 15 -26.05 7.63 6.51
N ALA A 16 -25.64 6.39 6.25
CA ALA A 16 -25.30 5.84 4.94
C ALA A 16 -25.90 4.43 4.78
N ASN A 17 -25.91 3.89 3.57
CA ASN A 17 -26.29 2.50 3.30
C ASN A 17 -25.09 1.56 3.38
N ARG A 18 -23.93 2.01 2.87
CA ARG A 18 -22.69 1.24 2.83
C ARG A 18 -21.52 2.12 3.20
N THR A 19 -20.75 1.70 4.20
CA THR A 19 -19.56 2.44 4.64
C THR A 19 -18.30 1.59 4.59
N GLY A 20 -18.45 0.26 4.54
CA GLY A 20 -17.37 -0.67 4.78
C GLY A 20 -17.07 -0.83 6.28
N GLY A 21 -16.24 -1.80 6.63
CA GLY A 21 -15.83 -2.02 8.01
C GLY A 21 -14.63 -2.93 8.13
N LEU A 22 -14.04 -2.93 9.32
CA LEU A 22 -13.02 -3.87 9.73
C LEU A 22 -13.67 -4.94 10.62
N TYR A 23 -13.34 -6.21 10.39
CA TYR A 23 -13.81 -7.34 11.18
C TYR A 23 -12.63 -8.04 11.84
N ALA A 24 -12.82 -8.42 13.09
CA ALA A 24 -11.90 -9.27 13.83
C ALA A 24 -12.51 -10.66 13.98
N CYS A 25 -11.81 -11.65 13.45
CA CYS A 25 -12.20 -13.05 13.47
C CYS A 25 -11.20 -13.81 14.34
N PRO A 26 -11.63 -14.35 15.49
CA PRO A 26 -10.82 -15.28 16.27
C PRO A 26 -10.39 -16.48 15.40
N LEU A 27 -9.22 -17.06 15.70
CA LEU A 27 -8.79 -18.32 15.08
C LEU A 27 -9.41 -19.49 15.84
N SER A 28 -10.75 -19.56 15.80
CA SER A 28 -11.53 -20.61 16.44
C SER A 28 -12.18 -21.51 15.38
N HIS A 29 -12.85 -22.58 15.83
CA HIS A 29 -13.65 -23.44 14.95
C HIS A 29 -15.05 -22.85 14.67
N GLU A 30 -15.43 -21.76 15.33
CA GLU A 30 -16.71 -21.11 15.12
C GLU A 30 -16.66 -20.26 13.84
N VAL A 31 -17.64 -20.47 12.95
CA VAL A 31 -17.68 -19.77 11.65
C VAL A 31 -18.36 -18.39 11.71
N SER A 32 -18.90 -18.03 12.88
CA SER A 32 -19.73 -16.83 13.07
C SER A 32 -19.26 -15.93 14.21
N ASP A 33 -18.06 -16.16 14.74
CA ASP A 33 -17.48 -15.39 15.85
C ASP A 33 -16.71 -14.13 15.39
N CYS A 34 -16.68 -13.87 14.08
CA CYS A 34 -16.21 -12.60 13.53
C CYS A 34 -17.11 -11.44 13.98
N TRP A 35 -16.53 -10.42 14.59
CA TRP A 35 -17.25 -9.22 15.00
C TRP A 35 -16.69 -7.97 14.32
N ARG A 36 -17.57 -7.00 14.06
CA ARG A 36 -17.18 -5.72 13.47
C ARG A 36 -16.50 -4.86 14.52
N VAL A 37 -15.29 -4.40 14.20
CA VAL A 37 -14.54 -3.49 15.05
C VAL A 37 -15.28 -2.15 15.13
N PRO A 38 -15.62 -1.63 16.34
CA PRO A 38 -16.41 -0.42 16.52
C PRO A 38 -15.54 0.81 16.30
N ILE A 39 -15.33 1.13 15.03
CA ILE A 39 -14.62 2.32 14.56
C ILE A 39 -15.53 3.12 13.65
N ASP A 40 -15.28 4.42 13.55
CA ASP A 40 -15.97 5.31 12.61
C ASP A 40 -17.49 5.49 12.88
N ASP A 41 -17.87 5.55 14.15
CA ASP A 41 -19.25 5.82 14.57
C ASP A 41 -19.71 7.26 14.28
N GLY A 42 -21.02 7.46 14.17
CA GLY A 42 -21.64 8.77 13.97
C GLY A 42 -21.49 9.29 12.54
N VAL A 43 -22.04 10.48 12.27
CA VAL A 43 -21.80 11.23 11.03
C VAL A 43 -22.16 12.70 11.23
N ASP A 44 -21.36 13.62 10.68
CA ASP A 44 -21.77 15.01 10.48
C ASP A 44 -22.09 15.28 9.01
N LEU A 45 -23.39 15.25 8.66
CA LEU A 45 -23.86 15.46 7.28
C LEU A 45 -23.59 16.87 6.73
N GLN A 46 -23.13 17.82 7.56
CA GLN A 46 -22.67 19.14 7.11
C GLN A 46 -21.19 19.16 6.72
N ARG A 47 -20.42 18.11 7.07
CA ARG A 47 -18.96 18.07 6.91
C ARG A 47 -18.45 16.85 6.17
N GLU A 48 -19.20 15.76 6.13
CA GLU A 48 -18.75 14.50 5.52
C GLU A 48 -19.89 13.71 4.86
N SER A 49 -19.49 12.75 4.02
CA SER A 49 -20.32 11.65 3.56
C SER A 49 -19.53 10.35 3.72
N LYS A 50 -20.11 9.39 4.46
CA LYS A 50 -19.52 8.06 4.65
C LYS A 50 -20.00 7.05 3.59
N GLU A 51 -20.94 7.45 2.73
CA GLU A 51 -21.51 6.58 1.70
C GLU A 51 -20.43 6.11 0.72
N ASN A 52 -20.29 4.79 0.59
CA ASN A 52 -19.28 4.11 -0.24
C ASN A 52 -17.85 4.63 -0.02
N GLN A 53 -17.48 4.95 1.22
CA GLN A 53 -16.10 5.37 1.56
C GLN A 53 -15.06 4.23 1.49
N TRP A 54 -15.52 2.96 1.43
CA TRP A 54 -14.67 1.77 1.36
C TRP A 54 -13.76 1.54 2.58
N LEU A 55 -14.31 1.69 3.79
CA LEU A 55 -13.55 1.38 5.01
C LEU A 55 -13.18 -0.11 5.05
N GLY A 56 -11.89 -0.39 5.24
CA GLY A 56 -11.35 -1.74 5.15
C GLY A 56 -10.72 -2.07 3.80
N VAL A 57 -10.56 -1.09 2.88
CA VAL A 57 -9.88 -1.32 1.58
C VAL A 57 -8.44 -1.79 1.76
N SER A 58 -7.77 -1.23 2.76
CA SER A 58 -6.43 -1.60 3.18
C SER A 58 -6.48 -1.90 4.67
N VAL A 59 -5.79 -2.97 5.05
CA VAL A 59 -5.63 -3.42 6.44
C VAL A 59 -4.19 -3.92 6.57
N LYS A 60 -3.42 -3.35 7.50
CA LYS A 60 -2.08 -3.81 7.84
C LYS A 60 -1.90 -3.82 9.35
N SER A 61 -1.10 -4.77 9.82
CA SER A 61 -0.75 -4.93 11.24
C SER A 61 0.77 -4.94 11.37
N GLN A 62 1.28 -4.38 12.46
CA GLN A 62 2.69 -4.52 12.85
C GLN A 62 3.01 -5.91 13.43
N GLY A 63 2.02 -6.79 13.53
CA GLY A 63 2.16 -8.10 14.18
C GLY A 63 1.79 -8.06 15.68
N PRO A 64 2.12 -9.12 16.42
CA PRO A 64 1.75 -9.28 17.82
C PRO A 64 2.21 -8.10 18.70
N GLY A 65 1.28 -7.54 19.49
CA GLY A 65 1.56 -6.42 20.40
C GLY A 65 1.69 -5.04 19.72
N GLY A 66 1.65 -4.99 18.39
CA GLY A 66 1.75 -3.76 17.62
C GLY A 66 0.39 -3.14 17.27
N LYS A 67 0.44 -2.09 16.46
CA LYS A 67 -0.74 -1.35 16.00
C LYS A 67 -1.29 -1.91 14.68
N ILE A 68 -2.49 -1.46 14.36
CA ILE A 68 -3.22 -1.82 13.13
C ILE A 68 -3.58 -0.53 12.41
N VAL A 69 -3.42 -0.49 11.09
CA VAL A 69 -3.98 0.56 10.25
C VAL A 69 -5.06 -0.02 9.35
N THR A 70 -6.17 0.69 9.21
CA THR A 70 -7.16 0.44 8.17
C THR A 70 -7.66 1.74 7.56
N CYS A 71 -7.99 1.75 6.27
CA CYS A 71 -8.36 2.98 5.57
C CYS A 71 -9.67 2.89 4.81
N ALA A 72 -10.20 4.07 4.49
CA ALA A 72 -11.37 4.34 3.67
C ALA A 72 -10.97 5.38 2.60
N HIS A 73 -10.32 4.92 1.54
CA HIS A 73 -9.74 5.80 0.51
C HIS A 73 -10.76 6.62 -0.29
N LEU A 74 -12.05 6.25 -0.27
CA LEU A 74 -13.14 6.99 -0.91
C LEU A 74 -13.92 7.89 0.06
N TYR A 75 -13.40 8.10 1.27
CA TYR A 75 -13.99 9.02 2.22
C TYR A 75 -14.09 10.44 1.64
N GLU A 76 -15.28 11.03 1.75
CA GLU A 76 -15.65 12.33 1.19
C GLU A 76 -15.85 13.35 2.31
N THR A 77 -15.12 14.47 2.21
CA THR A 77 -15.43 15.68 2.99
C THR A 77 -16.31 16.61 2.18
N ARG A 78 -17.18 17.34 2.87
CA ARG A 78 -18.17 18.23 2.27
C ARG A 78 -18.00 19.63 2.84
N ASN A 79 -18.04 20.63 1.97
CA ASN A 79 -17.94 22.03 2.33
C ASN A 79 -19.15 22.78 1.78
N ARG A 80 -19.66 23.76 2.55
CA ARG A 80 -20.80 24.61 2.14
C ARG A 80 -22.03 23.77 1.74
N VAL A 81 -22.34 22.75 2.55
CA VAL A 81 -23.46 21.83 2.31
C VAL A 81 -24.79 22.60 2.18
N ARG A 82 -25.56 22.27 1.13
CA ARG A 82 -26.84 22.93 0.77
C ARG A 82 -26.70 24.42 0.43
N GLN A 83 -25.51 24.85 0.00
CA GLN A 83 -25.26 26.20 -0.53
C GLN A 83 -24.84 26.11 -2.01
N PRO A 84 -24.96 27.19 -2.81
CA PRO A 84 -24.68 27.15 -4.26
C PRO A 84 -23.26 26.73 -4.66
N LEU A 85 -22.29 26.81 -3.75
CA LEU A 85 -20.89 26.45 -3.97
C LEU A 85 -20.49 25.21 -3.15
N GLU A 86 -21.41 24.28 -2.91
CA GLU A 86 -21.09 23.01 -2.24
C GLU A 86 -19.93 22.31 -2.97
N THR A 87 -18.88 21.96 -2.24
CA THR A 87 -17.77 21.15 -2.76
C THR A 87 -17.66 19.85 -2.00
N ARG A 88 -17.16 18.84 -2.71
CA ARG A 88 -16.98 17.48 -2.22
C ARG A 88 -15.60 17.02 -2.61
N ASP A 89 -14.79 16.71 -1.61
CA ASP A 89 -13.41 16.31 -1.79
C ASP A 89 -13.25 14.87 -1.30
N VAL A 90 -12.89 13.96 -2.21
CA VAL A 90 -12.64 12.54 -1.94
C VAL A 90 -11.20 12.37 -1.48
N ILE A 91 -10.95 12.84 -0.25
CA ILE A 91 -9.60 12.89 0.30
C ILE A 91 -9.12 11.52 0.78
N GLY A 92 -10.02 10.65 1.22
CA GLY A 92 -9.67 9.42 1.94
C GLY A 92 -9.33 9.65 3.42
N ARG A 93 -9.36 8.59 4.22
CA ARG A 93 -8.93 8.62 5.63
C ARG A 93 -8.44 7.26 6.11
N CYS A 94 -7.69 7.26 7.21
CA CYS A 94 -7.25 6.03 7.87
C CYS A 94 -7.50 6.07 9.37
N TYR A 95 -7.63 4.90 9.98
CA TYR A 95 -7.68 4.70 11.42
C TYR A 95 -6.50 3.86 11.85
N VAL A 96 -5.81 4.33 12.88
CA VAL A 96 -4.82 3.56 13.60
C VAL A 96 -5.43 3.08 14.92
N LEU A 97 -5.39 1.77 15.10
CA LEU A 97 -5.90 1.09 16.28
C LEU A 97 -4.77 0.52 17.11
N SER A 98 -4.97 0.55 18.42
CA SER A 98 -4.11 -0.15 19.38
C SER A 98 -4.28 -1.67 19.27
N GLN A 99 -3.41 -2.44 19.92
CA GLN A 99 -3.48 -3.91 19.99
C GLN A 99 -4.85 -4.47 20.46
N ASP A 100 -5.63 -3.68 21.21
CA ASP A 100 -6.98 -4.03 21.68
C ASP A 100 -8.10 -3.68 20.67
N LEU A 101 -7.71 -3.29 19.44
CA LEU A 101 -8.59 -2.90 18.35
C LEU A 101 -9.46 -1.67 18.66
N ARG A 102 -8.97 -0.79 19.55
CA ARG A 102 -9.62 0.49 19.86
C ARG A 102 -8.78 1.66 19.40
N VAL A 103 -9.46 2.74 19.06
CA VAL A 103 -8.84 4.06 18.97
C VAL A 103 -8.53 4.53 20.39
N ARG A 104 -7.27 4.88 20.63
CA ARG A 104 -6.84 5.56 21.85
C ARG A 104 -6.33 6.94 21.45
N ASP A 105 -6.57 7.94 22.31
CA ASP A 105 -6.03 9.30 22.17
C ASP A 105 -4.53 9.31 22.52
N GLU A 106 -3.77 8.57 21.72
CA GLU A 106 -2.31 8.59 21.70
C GLU A 106 -1.86 9.40 20.49
N LEU A 107 -0.69 10.05 20.56
CA LEU A 107 -0.18 10.91 19.48
C LEU A 107 -0.04 10.19 18.13
N ASP A 108 0.11 8.87 18.19
CA ASP A 108 0.29 7.94 17.08
C ASP A 108 -0.98 7.08 16.82
N GLY A 109 -2.08 7.33 17.53
CA GLY A 109 -3.37 6.64 17.36
C GLY A 109 -4.42 7.46 16.62
N GLY A 110 -5.58 6.85 16.34
CA GLY A 110 -6.77 7.60 15.92
C GLY A 110 -6.93 7.83 14.42
N GLU A 111 -7.60 8.92 14.06
CA GLU A 111 -7.97 9.24 12.68
C GLU A 111 -6.88 10.05 11.98
N TRP A 112 -6.47 9.59 10.80
CA TRP A 112 -5.44 10.21 9.97
C TRP A 112 -6.04 10.69 8.65
N LYS A 113 -5.94 11.99 8.38
CA LYS A 113 -6.44 12.66 7.17
C LYS A 113 -5.45 13.74 6.71
N PHE A 114 -4.24 13.35 6.30
CA PHE A 114 -3.19 14.31 5.92
C PHE A 114 -3.59 15.21 4.73
N CYS A 115 -4.54 14.77 3.91
CA CYS A 115 -5.06 15.55 2.79
C CYS A 115 -6.14 16.58 3.18
N GLU A 116 -6.68 16.50 4.40
CA GLU A 116 -7.65 17.48 4.93
C GLU A 116 -6.97 18.84 5.17
N GLY A 117 -7.69 19.93 4.89
CA GLY A 117 -7.18 21.30 5.09
C GLY A 117 -6.15 21.78 4.05
N ARG A 118 -5.80 20.95 3.07
CA ARG A 118 -4.90 21.31 1.96
C ARG A 118 -5.65 21.94 0.78
N PRO A 119 -4.94 22.57 -0.18
CA PRO A 119 -5.57 23.11 -1.38
C PRO A 119 -6.44 22.07 -2.10
N GLN A 120 -7.71 22.45 -2.30
CA GLN A 120 -8.73 21.64 -2.96
C GLN A 120 -8.49 21.59 -4.48
N GLY A 121 -9.22 20.70 -5.15
CA GLY A 121 -9.15 20.52 -6.59
C GLY A 121 -8.42 19.25 -7.01
N HIS A 122 -8.72 18.80 -8.23
CA HIS A 122 -8.13 17.59 -8.81
C HIS A 122 -6.64 17.76 -9.15
N ASP A 123 -6.19 18.99 -9.36
CA ASP A 123 -4.78 19.37 -9.57
C ASP A 123 -3.98 19.45 -8.26
N ARG A 124 -4.64 19.31 -7.10
CA ARG A 124 -4.05 19.36 -5.77
C ARG A 124 -4.50 18.14 -4.93
N PHE A 125 -5.09 18.35 -3.76
CA PHE A 125 -5.40 17.28 -2.78
C PHE A 125 -6.89 16.91 -2.71
N GLY A 126 -7.77 17.55 -3.49
CA GLY A 126 -9.23 17.32 -3.41
C GLY A 126 -9.68 15.91 -3.80
N PHE A 127 -8.84 15.16 -4.52
CA PHE A 127 -9.06 13.76 -4.87
C PHE A 127 -7.92 12.87 -4.38
N CYS A 128 -7.29 13.24 -3.28
CA CYS A 128 -6.10 12.58 -2.76
C CYS A 128 -6.22 11.04 -2.65
N GLN A 129 -7.38 10.54 -2.21
CA GLN A 129 -7.64 9.12 -1.96
C GLN A 129 -6.57 8.46 -1.09
N GLN A 130 -6.16 9.12 -0.01
CA GLN A 130 -5.17 8.56 0.90
C GLN A 130 -5.64 7.22 1.46
N GLY A 131 -4.67 6.31 1.65
CA GLY A 131 -4.93 5.02 2.26
C GLY A 131 -5.50 3.99 1.29
N LEU A 132 -5.49 4.24 -0.03
CA LEU A 132 -5.69 3.16 -1.02
C LEU A 132 -4.67 2.04 -0.72
N ALA A 133 -3.41 2.44 -0.52
CA ALA A 133 -2.41 1.63 0.12
C ALA A 133 -1.94 2.31 1.41
N ALA A 134 -1.79 1.52 2.46
CA ALA A 134 -1.19 1.94 3.72
C ALA A 134 -0.42 0.77 4.32
N GLY A 135 0.56 1.07 5.14
CA GLY A 135 1.37 0.04 5.80
C GLY A 135 2.32 0.63 6.83
N PHE A 136 2.98 -0.25 7.56
CA PHE A 136 4.03 0.13 8.49
C PHE A 136 5.38 -0.18 7.89
N THR A 137 6.41 0.55 8.31
CA THR A 137 7.76 0.22 7.88
C THR A 137 8.26 -1.06 8.52
N ALA A 138 9.23 -1.71 7.88
CA ALA A 138 9.83 -2.94 8.39
C ALA A 138 10.44 -2.80 9.80
N ASP A 139 10.87 -1.60 10.17
CA ASP A 139 11.35 -1.27 11.52
C ASP A 139 10.27 -0.75 12.47
N SER A 140 9.01 -0.72 12.04
CA SER A 140 7.85 -0.27 12.83
C SER A 140 7.91 1.18 13.33
N HIS A 141 8.83 1.99 12.80
CA HIS A 141 9.00 3.39 13.22
C HIS A 141 8.09 4.36 12.46
N TYR A 142 7.71 4.04 11.23
CA TYR A 142 6.89 4.91 10.39
C TYR A 142 5.64 4.20 9.88
N ILE A 143 4.65 5.00 9.56
CA ILE A 143 3.46 4.61 8.81
C ILE A 143 3.50 5.27 7.42
N LEU A 144 3.08 4.50 6.42
CA LEU A 144 3.09 4.86 5.00
C LEU A 144 1.67 5.04 4.52
N PHE A 145 1.41 6.12 3.78
CA PHE A 145 0.15 6.36 3.08
C PHE A 145 0.40 6.64 1.61
N GLY A 146 -0.22 5.82 0.76
CA GLY A 146 -0.33 6.08 -0.67
C GLY A 146 -1.54 6.95 -0.98
N ALA A 147 -1.37 7.91 -1.88
CA ALA A 147 -2.40 8.88 -2.27
C ALA A 147 -2.37 9.08 -3.80
N PRO A 148 -2.89 8.13 -4.59
CA PRO A 148 -2.74 8.11 -6.05
C PRO A 148 -3.46 9.25 -6.77
N GLY A 149 -4.47 9.87 -6.16
CA GLY A 149 -5.28 10.90 -6.82
C GLY A 149 -4.82 12.33 -6.64
N THR A 150 -3.74 12.57 -5.90
CA THR A 150 -3.14 13.91 -5.80
C THR A 150 -2.53 14.36 -7.13
N TYR A 151 -2.55 15.68 -7.38
CA TYR A 151 -1.85 16.33 -8.48
C TYR A 151 -2.21 15.79 -9.88
N ASN A 152 -3.49 15.86 -10.26
CA ASN A 152 -4.00 15.31 -11.52
C ASN A 152 -3.63 13.84 -11.66
N TRP A 153 -3.91 13.07 -10.61
CA TRP A 153 -3.63 11.64 -10.57
C TRP A 153 -2.16 11.26 -10.79
N LYS A 154 -1.24 12.20 -10.61
CA LYS A 154 0.19 11.90 -10.58
C LYS A 154 0.51 10.97 -9.40
N GLY A 155 -0.15 11.22 -8.28
CA GLY A 155 -0.04 10.46 -7.05
C GLY A 155 1.07 10.96 -6.13
N ASN A 156 1.00 10.59 -4.85
CA ASN A 156 1.92 10.98 -3.80
C ASN A 156 2.04 9.85 -2.77
N VAL A 157 3.12 9.89 -1.99
CA VAL A 157 3.33 9.01 -0.83
C VAL A 157 3.74 9.88 0.34
N ARG A 158 3.16 9.62 1.50
CA ARG A 158 3.51 10.26 2.76
C ARG A 158 4.04 9.22 3.75
N VAL A 159 5.11 9.56 4.43
CA VAL A 159 5.71 8.79 5.51
C VAL A 159 5.64 9.62 6.78
N GLU A 160 4.99 9.07 7.80
CA GLU A 160 4.74 9.72 9.08
C GLU A 160 5.43 8.96 10.20
N LEU A 161 6.02 9.69 11.14
CA LEU A 161 6.55 9.08 12.35
C LEU A 161 5.38 8.51 13.17
N PHE A 162 5.55 7.27 13.61
CA PHE A 162 4.49 6.48 14.19
C PHE A 162 4.82 5.93 15.58
N ASN A 163 6.06 6.06 16.05
CA ASN A 163 6.45 5.60 17.38
C ASN A 163 7.24 6.71 18.09
N HIS A 164 6.56 7.45 18.96
CA HIS A 164 7.19 8.47 19.79
C HIS A 164 7.71 7.80 21.08
N SER A 165 8.90 7.22 21.06
CA SER A 165 9.60 6.98 22.33
C SER A 165 10.06 8.34 22.88
N SER A 166 10.11 8.50 24.20
CA SER A 166 10.53 9.75 24.85
C SER A 166 11.97 10.19 24.51
N LEU A 167 12.77 9.29 23.91
CA LEU A 167 14.12 9.58 23.40
C LEU A 167 14.12 10.12 21.96
N ASP A 168 13.09 9.81 21.16
CA ASP A 168 12.97 10.29 19.77
C ASP A 168 12.56 11.77 19.70
N LEU A 169 12.02 12.33 20.80
CA LEU A 169 11.72 13.76 20.93
C LEU A 169 12.97 14.67 20.87
N VAL A 170 14.18 14.11 20.83
CA VAL A 170 15.45 14.84 20.76
C VAL A 170 15.91 15.06 19.32
N HIS A 171 15.32 14.40 18.32
CA HIS A 171 15.70 14.56 16.90
C HIS A 171 14.68 15.46 16.18
N TYR A 172 15.14 16.61 15.69
CA TYR A 172 14.29 17.64 15.07
C TYR A 172 13.86 17.31 13.62
N ASP A 173 14.28 16.18 13.06
CA ASP A 173 14.09 15.83 11.64
C ASP A 173 13.52 14.41 11.48
N ASP A 174 12.32 14.17 12.01
CA ASP A 174 11.65 12.86 11.94
C ASP A 174 10.40 12.85 11.03
N GLY A 175 10.28 13.84 10.14
CA GLY A 175 9.17 13.95 9.19
C GLY A 175 8.06 14.87 9.66
N PRO A 176 6.87 14.81 9.03
CA PRO A 176 6.48 13.98 7.88
C PRO A 176 7.39 14.10 6.66
N TYR A 177 7.46 13.06 5.82
CA TYR A 177 8.13 13.10 4.52
C TYR A 177 7.14 12.85 3.38
N GLU A 178 7.25 13.61 2.29
CA GLU A 178 6.39 13.42 1.10
C GLU A 178 7.18 13.48 -0.21
N ALA A 179 6.70 12.77 -1.24
CA ALA A 179 7.32 12.83 -2.57
C ALA A 179 7.20 14.22 -3.21
N GLY A 180 6.09 14.91 -2.96
CA GLY A 180 5.91 16.33 -3.35
C GLY A 180 6.54 17.33 -2.39
N GLY A 181 7.19 16.86 -1.31
CA GLY A 181 7.60 17.67 -0.16
C GLY A 181 6.42 18.16 0.67
N GLU A 182 6.52 18.08 2.00
CA GLU A 182 5.41 18.49 2.86
C GLU A 182 5.14 20.00 2.78
N LYS A 183 6.21 20.81 2.78
CA LYS A 183 6.15 22.27 2.65
C LYS A 183 6.09 22.72 1.19
N ASP A 184 6.85 22.06 0.32
CA ASP A 184 6.95 22.43 -1.09
C ASP A 184 5.62 22.19 -1.82
N GLN A 185 4.96 21.06 -1.53
CA GLN A 185 3.75 20.61 -2.21
C GLN A 185 3.87 20.71 -3.75
N ASP A 186 5.07 20.43 -4.25
CA ASP A 186 5.45 20.65 -5.64
C ASP A 186 5.38 19.33 -6.43
N PRO A 187 4.41 19.19 -7.35
CA PRO A 187 4.30 18.01 -8.19
C PRO A 187 5.51 17.80 -9.11
N SER A 188 6.40 18.79 -9.31
CA SER A 188 7.62 18.64 -10.10
C SER A 188 8.66 17.72 -9.44
N LEU A 189 8.64 17.62 -8.10
CA LEU A 189 9.55 16.78 -7.31
C LEU A 189 9.21 15.28 -7.38
N ILE A 190 7.96 14.97 -7.70
CA ILE A 190 7.45 13.60 -7.75
C ILE A 190 7.97 12.90 -9.03
N PRO A 191 8.70 11.78 -8.92
CA PRO A 191 9.57 11.23 -9.98
C PRO A 191 8.83 10.34 -10.99
N VAL A 192 7.61 10.72 -11.37
CA VAL A 192 6.81 10.03 -12.40
C VAL A 192 6.07 11.04 -13.27
N PRO A 193 5.53 10.67 -14.45
CA PRO A 193 4.64 11.54 -15.22
C PRO A 193 3.30 11.82 -14.52
N ALA A 194 2.49 12.73 -15.05
CA ALA A 194 1.10 12.91 -14.60
C ALA A 194 0.26 11.64 -14.88
N ASN A 195 -0.86 11.47 -14.16
CA ASN A 195 -1.75 10.30 -14.27
C ASN A 195 -1.09 8.92 -14.00
N SER A 196 0.00 8.91 -13.21
CA SER A 196 0.78 7.69 -12.94
C SER A 196 0.26 6.85 -11.77
N TYR A 197 -0.58 7.44 -10.90
CA TYR A 197 -1.08 6.83 -9.67
C TYR A 197 0.03 6.40 -8.71
N LEU A 198 1.07 7.22 -8.51
CA LEU A 198 2.09 6.94 -7.49
C LEU A 198 1.43 6.77 -6.11
N GLY A 199 1.85 5.76 -5.34
CA GLY A 199 1.21 5.41 -4.07
C GLY A 199 0.02 4.46 -4.23
N PHE A 200 -0.15 3.82 -5.40
CA PHE A 200 -1.14 2.77 -5.57
C PHE A 200 -0.84 1.55 -4.71
N SER A 201 0.44 1.24 -4.53
CA SER A 201 0.98 0.23 -3.63
C SER A 201 2.17 0.82 -2.88
N VAL A 202 2.38 0.41 -1.63
CA VAL A 202 3.51 0.87 -0.81
C VAL A 202 4.10 -0.29 -0.02
N ASP A 203 5.42 -0.27 0.15
CA ASP A 203 6.17 -1.18 1.01
C ASP A 203 7.48 -0.48 1.46
N SER A 204 8.29 -1.13 2.29
CA SER A 204 9.59 -0.60 2.73
C SER A 204 10.56 -1.70 3.14
N GLY A 205 11.84 -1.38 3.17
CA GLY A 205 12.86 -2.29 3.67
C GLY A 205 14.19 -1.60 3.89
N ARG A 206 14.99 -2.13 4.80
CA ARG A 206 16.41 -1.78 4.92
C ARG A 206 17.19 -2.59 3.91
N GLY A 207 18.28 -2.07 3.36
CA GLY A 207 19.06 -2.85 2.39
C GLY A 207 18.38 -3.00 1.03
N LEU A 208 17.51 -2.06 0.65
CA LEU A 208 17.06 -1.92 -0.74
C LEU A 208 18.13 -1.20 -1.58
N THR A 209 18.67 -0.09 -1.10
CA THR A 209 19.75 0.67 -1.78
C THR A 209 21.02 0.75 -0.95
N ARG A 210 20.86 0.82 0.37
CA ARG A 210 21.96 0.88 1.35
C ARG A 210 21.64 -0.07 2.50
N ARG A 211 22.64 -0.86 2.89
CA ARG A 211 22.46 -2.06 3.74
C ARG A 211 21.76 -1.82 5.07
N HIS A 212 21.94 -0.65 5.66
CA HIS A 212 21.42 -0.33 7.01
C HIS A 212 20.46 0.86 7.02
N GLU A 213 20.13 1.44 5.86
CA GLU A 213 19.19 2.55 5.77
C GLU A 213 17.85 2.05 5.26
N LEU A 214 16.78 2.62 5.82
CA LEU A 214 15.41 2.35 5.41
C LEU A 214 15.10 3.09 4.10
N SER A 215 14.62 2.35 3.11
CA SER A 215 14.06 2.89 1.87
C SER A 215 12.57 2.53 1.78
N PHE A 216 11.85 3.30 0.98
CA PHE A 216 10.42 3.14 0.74
C PHE A 216 10.21 2.75 -0.71
N VAL A 217 9.30 1.81 -0.98
CA VAL A 217 8.98 1.36 -2.32
C VAL A 217 7.54 1.71 -2.60
N THR A 218 7.28 2.27 -3.78
CA THR A 218 5.93 2.66 -4.18
C THR A 218 5.67 2.35 -5.64
N GLY A 219 4.47 1.85 -5.92
CA GLY A 219 4.00 1.54 -7.25
C GLY A 219 3.25 2.69 -7.89
N ALA A 220 3.46 2.84 -9.19
CA ALA A 220 2.79 3.78 -10.08
C ALA A 220 2.31 3.03 -11.34
N PRO A 221 1.25 2.22 -11.25
CA PRO A 221 0.87 1.26 -12.30
C PRO A 221 0.47 1.89 -13.64
N ARG A 222 0.26 3.21 -13.69
CA ARG A 222 -0.06 3.93 -14.94
C ARG A 222 1.10 4.76 -15.50
N ALA A 223 2.24 4.80 -14.80
CA ALA A 223 3.40 5.56 -15.24
C ALA A 223 3.86 5.11 -16.63
N ASN A 224 4.03 6.06 -17.54
CA ASN A 224 4.46 5.81 -18.93
C ASN A 224 3.61 4.75 -19.66
N HIS A 225 2.34 4.57 -19.26
CA HIS A 225 1.41 3.57 -19.78
C HIS A 225 1.81 2.10 -19.60
N THR A 226 3.01 1.79 -19.09
CA THR A 226 3.46 0.42 -18.77
C THR A 226 3.37 0.14 -17.27
N GLY A 227 3.60 1.17 -16.45
CA GLY A 227 3.73 1.10 -14.99
C GLY A 227 5.16 1.36 -14.54
N ALA A 228 5.35 1.70 -13.28
CA ALA A 228 6.67 1.89 -12.68
C ALA A 228 6.66 1.56 -11.19
N VAL A 229 7.84 1.28 -10.65
CA VAL A 229 8.11 1.22 -9.22
C VAL A 229 9.22 2.21 -8.87
N VAL A 230 9.03 2.97 -7.81
CA VAL A 230 9.99 3.97 -7.34
C VAL A 230 10.50 3.55 -5.97
N ILE A 231 11.83 3.51 -5.82
CA ILE A 231 12.51 3.35 -4.53
C ILE A 231 12.94 4.74 -4.07
N LEU A 232 12.48 5.13 -2.89
CA LEU A 232 12.60 6.46 -2.33
C LEU A 232 13.44 6.41 -1.04
N ARG A 233 14.16 7.49 -0.77
CA ARG A 233 14.78 7.77 0.53
C ARG A 233 14.31 9.11 1.08
N ARG A 234 14.51 9.30 2.37
CA ARG A 234 14.32 10.60 3.02
C ARG A 234 15.50 11.53 2.73
N ASP A 235 15.23 12.82 2.69
CA ASP A 235 16.24 13.87 2.77
C ASP A 235 15.97 14.82 3.95
N SER A 236 16.91 15.73 4.21
CA SER A 236 16.84 16.70 5.31
C SER A 236 15.82 17.82 5.10
N ALA A 237 15.14 17.85 3.95
CA ALA A 237 14.12 18.83 3.61
C ALA A 237 12.71 18.25 3.73
N GLN A 238 12.55 17.12 4.46
CA GLN A 238 11.27 16.44 4.62
C GLN A 238 10.67 15.94 3.29
N ARG A 239 11.54 15.53 2.36
CA ARG A 239 11.13 14.99 1.05
C ARG A 239 11.46 13.51 0.92
N LEU A 240 10.66 12.82 0.12
CA LEU A 240 10.98 11.49 -0.39
C LEU A 240 11.58 11.64 -1.79
N VAL A 241 12.90 11.44 -1.90
CA VAL A 241 13.65 11.59 -3.14
C VAL A 241 13.94 10.23 -3.77
N PRO A 242 13.87 10.11 -5.12
CA PRO A 242 14.12 8.84 -5.81
C PRO A 242 15.59 8.42 -5.69
N GLU A 243 15.80 7.15 -5.38
CA GLU A 243 17.09 6.47 -5.52
C GLU A 243 17.12 5.56 -6.75
N ALA A 244 15.98 4.94 -7.08
CA ALA A 244 15.84 4.13 -8.29
C ALA A 244 14.40 4.21 -8.82
N VAL A 245 14.25 4.10 -10.14
CA VAL A 245 12.97 3.96 -10.83
C VAL A 245 13.06 2.75 -11.74
N LEU A 246 12.20 1.77 -11.52
CA LEU A 246 12.08 0.55 -12.31
C LEU A 246 10.88 0.69 -13.25
N PRO A 247 11.08 0.76 -14.58
CA PRO A 247 9.98 0.84 -15.53
C PRO A 247 9.38 -0.54 -15.82
N GLY A 248 8.07 -0.59 -16.05
CA GLY A 248 7.41 -1.76 -16.62
C GLY A 248 7.71 -1.89 -18.11
N GLU A 249 7.81 -3.12 -18.60
CA GLU A 249 8.21 -3.42 -19.97
C GLU A 249 7.05 -3.37 -20.98
N GLN A 250 5.86 -3.84 -20.58
CA GLN A 250 4.72 -4.01 -21.48
C GLN A 250 3.66 -2.94 -21.26
N LEU A 251 3.15 -2.38 -22.37
CA LEU A 251 2.05 -1.43 -22.37
C LEU A 251 0.81 -2.02 -21.67
N THR A 252 0.14 -1.21 -20.87
CA THR A 252 -1.07 -1.53 -20.10
C THR A 252 -0.95 -2.70 -19.12
N SER A 253 0.26 -3.19 -18.83
CA SER A 253 0.48 -4.32 -17.92
C SER A 253 0.22 -4.02 -16.45
N ALA A 254 0.12 -2.72 -16.10
CA ALA A 254 -0.06 -2.23 -14.74
C ALA A 254 1.11 -2.63 -13.80
N PHE A 255 2.34 -2.60 -14.30
CA PHE A 255 3.53 -2.89 -13.50
C PHE A 255 3.64 -1.95 -12.28
N GLY A 256 3.79 -2.52 -11.08
CA GLY A 256 3.74 -1.77 -9.82
C GLY A 256 2.37 -1.80 -9.13
N TYR A 257 1.45 -2.64 -9.60
CA TYR A 257 0.13 -2.79 -8.98
C TYR A 257 0.23 -3.34 -7.55
N ALA A 258 1.09 -4.34 -7.34
CA ALA A 258 1.38 -4.95 -6.05
C ALA A 258 2.89 -5.02 -5.83
N LEU A 259 3.31 -5.00 -4.56
CA LEU A 259 4.71 -5.03 -4.15
C LEU A 259 4.88 -6.03 -3.00
N ALA A 260 6.04 -6.67 -2.95
CA ALA A 260 6.54 -7.33 -1.76
C ALA A 260 8.06 -7.16 -1.67
N VAL A 261 8.54 -6.68 -0.53
CA VAL A 261 9.96 -6.54 -0.19
C VAL A 261 10.35 -7.67 0.76
N LEU A 262 11.28 -8.52 0.34
CA LEU A 262 11.70 -9.74 1.06
C LEU A 262 13.12 -10.17 0.62
N ASP A 263 13.85 -10.90 1.46
CA ASP A 263 15.19 -11.43 1.12
C ASP A 263 15.05 -12.88 0.62
N LEU A 264 15.03 -13.07 -0.70
CA LEU A 264 14.80 -14.36 -1.35
C LEU A 264 16.07 -15.21 -1.42
N ASN A 265 17.24 -14.58 -1.34
CA ASN A 265 18.54 -15.24 -1.53
C ASN A 265 19.41 -15.32 -0.26
N GLY A 266 18.91 -14.78 0.86
CA GLY A 266 19.54 -14.83 2.18
C GLY A 266 20.82 -14.02 2.27
N ASP A 267 21.04 -13.02 1.42
CA ASP A 267 22.27 -12.22 1.39
C ASP A 267 22.19 -10.95 2.26
N GLY A 268 21.05 -10.69 2.88
CA GLY A 268 20.77 -9.54 3.73
C GLY A 268 20.52 -8.24 2.99
N TRP A 269 20.45 -8.26 1.65
CA TRP A 269 19.83 -7.22 0.85
C TRP A 269 18.39 -7.61 0.55
N MET A 270 17.49 -6.64 0.59
CA MET A 270 16.09 -6.93 0.31
C MET A 270 15.88 -6.94 -1.20
N ASP A 271 15.27 -8.01 -1.68
CA ASP A 271 14.81 -8.19 -3.04
C ASP A 271 13.42 -7.59 -3.22
N LEU A 272 12.98 -7.51 -4.46
CA LEU A 272 11.72 -6.86 -4.81
C LEU A 272 10.90 -7.73 -5.77
N ALA A 273 9.69 -8.09 -5.35
CA ALA A 273 8.67 -8.66 -6.22
C ALA A 273 7.67 -7.57 -6.63
N VAL A 274 7.37 -7.49 -7.93
CA VAL A 274 6.47 -6.49 -8.52
C VAL A 274 5.38 -7.15 -9.34
N GLY A 275 4.13 -6.84 -9.04
CA GLY A 275 2.95 -7.33 -9.75
C GLY A 275 2.64 -6.53 -11.00
N ALA A 276 2.29 -7.23 -12.08
CA ALA A 276 1.76 -6.69 -13.33
C ALA A 276 0.53 -7.52 -13.77
N PRO A 277 -0.59 -7.42 -13.05
CA PRO A 277 -1.75 -8.30 -13.23
C PRO A 277 -2.46 -8.15 -14.58
N HIS A 278 -2.24 -7.03 -15.28
CA HIS A 278 -2.81 -6.79 -16.61
C HIS A 278 -1.84 -7.14 -17.73
N PHE A 279 -0.66 -7.69 -17.40
CA PHE A 279 0.24 -8.25 -18.39
C PHE A 279 -0.49 -9.32 -19.20
N PHE A 280 -0.30 -9.33 -20.52
CA PHE A 280 -0.99 -10.25 -21.39
C PHE A 280 -0.12 -10.63 -22.59
N GLU A 281 -0.03 -11.92 -22.86
CA GLU A 281 0.56 -12.43 -24.10
C GLU A 281 -0.39 -13.47 -24.71
N ARG A 282 -0.98 -13.13 -25.87
CA ARG A 282 -2.01 -13.96 -26.51
C ARG A 282 -1.50 -15.32 -26.98
N HIS A 283 -0.29 -15.37 -27.56
CA HIS A 283 0.24 -16.58 -28.17
C HIS A 283 0.69 -17.61 -27.13
N GLU A 284 1.24 -17.14 -26.01
CA GLU A 284 1.66 -17.98 -24.88
C GLU A 284 0.53 -18.21 -23.86
N GLU A 285 -0.66 -17.67 -24.13
CA GLU A 285 -1.84 -17.76 -23.24
C GLU A 285 -1.54 -17.27 -21.81
N ILE A 286 -0.76 -16.20 -21.68
CA ILE A 286 -0.37 -15.62 -20.38
C ILE A 286 -1.37 -14.53 -19.97
N GLY A 287 -1.83 -14.58 -18.72
CA GLY A 287 -2.64 -13.54 -18.09
C GLY A 287 -2.11 -13.16 -16.71
N GLY A 288 -1.50 -11.98 -16.62
CA GLY A 288 -0.81 -11.48 -15.43
C GLY A 288 0.62 -12.01 -15.30
N ALA A 289 1.46 -11.22 -14.65
CA ALA A 289 2.86 -11.56 -14.38
C ALA A 289 3.31 -11.00 -13.01
N ALA A 290 4.33 -11.63 -12.45
CA ALA A 290 5.12 -11.07 -11.35
C ALA A 290 6.60 -11.00 -11.76
N TYR A 291 7.24 -9.87 -11.50
CA TYR A 291 8.64 -9.61 -11.82
C TYR A 291 9.47 -9.63 -10.54
N ILE A 292 10.46 -10.51 -10.48
CA ILE A 292 11.28 -10.76 -9.29
C ILE A 292 12.68 -10.22 -9.54
N TYR A 293 13.03 -9.17 -8.82
CA TYR A 293 14.34 -8.55 -8.88
C TYR A 293 15.17 -8.99 -7.69
N ILE A 294 16.21 -9.78 -7.95
CA ILE A 294 17.26 -10.05 -6.96
C ILE A 294 18.18 -8.83 -6.91
N ASN A 295 18.36 -8.28 -5.72
CA ASN A 295 19.03 -7.02 -5.48
C ASN A 295 20.56 -7.19 -5.56
N PRO A 296 21.25 -6.60 -6.56
CA PRO A 296 22.69 -6.74 -6.70
C PRO A 296 23.45 -5.75 -5.77
N GLY A 297 23.11 -5.72 -4.48
CA GLY A 297 23.72 -4.85 -3.49
C GLY A 297 23.41 -3.36 -3.69
N GLY A 298 22.14 -3.03 -3.92
CA GLY A 298 21.62 -1.67 -4.10
C GLY A 298 21.74 -1.12 -5.52
N ARG A 299 22.34 -1.86 -6.46
CA ARG A 299 22.59 -1.42 -7.84
C ARG A 299 21.44 -1.78 -8.79
N TRP A 300 20.26 -1.22 -8.55
CA TRP A 300 19.04 -1.51 -9.31
C TRP A 300 19.16 -1.33 -10.84
N ALA A 301 20.03 -0.45 -11.31
CA ALA A 301 20.28 -0.29 -12.76
C ALA A 301 20.87 -1.54 -13.44
N ALA A 302 21.48 -2.45 -12.67
CA ALA A 302 22.02 -3.72 -13.16
C ALA A 302 21.09 -4.91 -12.88
N ALA A 303 19.96 -4.70 -12.18
CA ALA A 303 19.04 -5.76 -11.84
C ALA A 303 18.19 -6.14 -13.05
N THR A 304 18.23 -7.42 -13.45
CA THR A 304 17.35 -7.98 -14.46
C THR A 304 16.33 -8.88 -13.78
N PRO A 305 15.02 -8.65 -13.97
CA PRO A 305 14.01 -9.43 -13.28
C PRO A 305 13.85 -10.82 -13.89
N LEU A 306 13.56 -11.80 -13.04
CA LEU A 306 12.90 -13.03 -13.48
C LEU A 306 11.39 -12.78 -13.57
N ARG A 307 10.78 -13.12 -14.70
CA ARG A 307 9.32 -13.03 -14.88
C ARG A 307 8.66 -14.37 -14.56
N LEU A 308 7.72 -14.35 -13.62
CA LEU A 308 6.79 -15.44 -13.33
C LEU A 308 5.47 -15.16 -14.05
N ASN A 309 4.99 -16.13 -14.84
CA ASN A 309 3.81 -15.96 -15.69
C ASN A 309 2.58 -16.63 -15.07
N GLY A 310 1.44 -15.95 -15.16
CA GLY A 310 0.12 -16.52 -14.86
C GLY A 310 -0.48 -17.28 -16.02
N THR A 311 -1.54 -18.02 -15.73
CA THR A 311 -2.39 -18.65 -16.75
C THR A 311 -3.32 -17.60 -17.39
N TYR A 312 -3.88 -17.94 -18.55
CA TYR A 312 -4.76 -17.06 -19.33
C TYR A 312 -5.90 -16.48 -18.47
N GLY A 313 -6.03 -15.15 -18.47
CA GLY A 313 -7.10 -14.45 -17.75
C GLY A 313 -7.03 -14.51 -16.22
N SER A 314 -5.94 -15.03 -15.63
CA SER A 314 -5.86 -15.26 -14.18
C SER A 314 -5.61 -14.01 -13.34
N MET A 315 -5.13 -12.94 -13.97
CA MET A 315 -4.59 -11.73 -13.32
C MET A 315 -3.55 -12.07 -12.24
N PHE A 316 -2.69 -13.05 -12.54
CA PHE A 316 -1.57 -13.41 -11.67
C PHE A 316 -0.70 -12.19 -11.34
N GLY A 317 -0.28 -12.09 -10.08
CA GLY A 317 0.51 -10.95 -9.59
C GLY A 317 -0.34 -9.76 -9.13
N ILE A 318 -1.67 -9.90 -9.06
CA ILE A 318 -2.54 -8.84 -8.50
C ILE A 318 -2.34 -8.66 -6.99
N ALA A 319 -1.91 -9.71 -6.30
CA ALA A 319 -1.54 -9.70 -4.90
C ALA A 319 -0.21 -10.43 -4.70
N LEU A 320 0.67 -9.83 -3.91
CA LEU A 320 1.96 -10.37 -3.52
C LEU A 320 2.07 -10.32 -2.00
N SER A 321 2.67 -11.35 -1.40
CA SER A 321 2.99 -11.36 0.02
C SER A 321 4.31 -12.05 0.25
N ALA A 322 5.18 -11.42 1.05
CA ALA A 322 6.26 -12.13 1.71
C ALA A 322 5.63 -13.15 2.67
N ALA A 323 5.91 -14.43 2.46
CA ALA A 323 5.35 -15.51 3.25
C ALA A 323 6.25 -15.91 4.44
N GLY A 324 7.45 -15.32 4.53
CA GLY A 324 8.51 -15.78 5.41
C GLY A 324 9.10 -17.09 4.89
N ASP A 325 9.93 -17.74 5.71
CA ASP A 325 10.52 -19.04 5.40
C ASP A 325 9.53 -20.16 5.79
N LEU A 326 8.74 -20.64 4.81
CA LEU A 326 7.64 -21.59 5.06
C LEU A 326 8.13 -23.01 5.24
N ASP A 327 9.19 -23.41 4.55
CA ASP A 327 9.78 -24.75 4.61
C ASP A 327 11.01 -24.85 5.52
N GLN A 328 11.39 -23.73 6.17
CA GLN A 328 12.47 -23.62 7.16
C GLN A 328 13.84 -23.96 6.56
N ASP A 329 14.06 -23.60 5.29
CA ASP A 329 15.31 -23.84 4.57
C ASP A 329 16.33 -22.69 4.68
N GLY A 330 15.91 -21.58 5.30
CA GLY A 330 16.71 -20.38 5.53
C GLY A 330 16.51 -19.25 4.53
N PHE A 331 15.61 -19.40 3.54
CA PHE A 331 15.29 -18.38 2.55
C PHE A 331 13.84 -17.91 2.68
N SER A 332 13.55 -16.64 2.36
CA SER A 332 12.16 -16.16 2.39
C SER A 332 11.41 -16.63 1.15
N ASP A 333 10.14 -17.00 1.35
CA ASP A 333 9.24 -17.44 0.29
C ASP A 333 8.26 -16.36 -0.14
N LEU A 334 7.78 -16.49 -1.38
CA LEU A 334 6.83 -15.57 -2.00
C LEU A 334 5.49 -16.28 -2.27
N ALA A 335 4.39 -15.63 -1.86
CA ALA A 335 3.05 -16.01 -2.29
C ALA A 335 2.53 -15.03 -3.36
N VAL A 336 1.97 -15.58 -4.44
CA VAL A 336 1.41 -14.81 -5.56
C VAL A 336 -0.05 -15.19 -5.80
N GLY A 337 -0.94 -14.19 -5.79
CA GLY A 337 -2.37 -14.38 -6.02
C GLY A 337 -2.75 -14.34 -7.50
N ALA A 338 -3.70 -15.20 -7.88
CA ALA A 338 -4.31 -15.29 -9.20
C ALA A 338 -5.82 -15.55 -9.03
N PRO A 339 -6.60 -14.53 -8.62
CA PRO A 339 -7.98 -14.71 -8.18
C PRO A 339 -8.94 -15.13 -9.29
N PHE A 340 -8.56 -14.99 -10.56
CA PHE A 340 -9.41 -15.38 -11.70
C PHE A 340 -8.92 -16.67 -12.38
N ASP A 341 -7.95 -17.38 -11.79
CA ASP A 341 -7.58 -18.73 -12.21
C ASP A 341 -8.58 -19.76 -11.68
N GLY A 342 -9.62 -20.07 -12.45
CA GLY A 342 -10.69 -20.97 -12.01
C GLY A 342 -11.52 -20.34 -10.88
N ALA A 343 -11.49 -20.95 -9.68
CA ALA A 343 -12.14 -20.41 -8.47
C ALA A 343 -11.27 -19.37 -7.73
N GLY A 344 -10.06 -19.11 -8.24
CA GLY A 344 -9.01 -18.37 -7.57
C GLY A 344 -7.91 -19.32 -7.09
N LYS A 345 -6.65 -18.90 -7.25
CA LYS A 345 -5.49 -19.67 -6.79
C LYS A 345 -4.45 -18.79 -6.12
N VAL A 346 -3.66 -19.41 -5.26
CA VAL A 346 -2.43 -18.84 -4.70
C VAL A 346 -1.26 -19.76 -5.05
N TYR A 347 -0.20 -19.17 -5.57
CA TYR A 347 1.03 -19.86 -5.96
C TYR A 347 2.11 -19.55 -4.93
N ILE A 348 2.74 -20.58 -4.37
CA ILE A 348 3.87 -20.45 -3.43
C ILE A 348 5.16 -20.77 -4.18
N TYR A 349 6.12 -19.85 -4.08
CA TYR A 349 7.45 -19.98 -4.68
C TYR A 349 8.50 -19.90 -3.59
N HIS A 350 9.40 -20.89 -3.56
CA HIS A 350 10.46 -20.93 -2.57
C HIS A 350 11.61 -20.00 -2.93
N GLY A 351 12.17 -19.37 -1.90
CA GLY A 351 13.48 -18.74 -1.95
C GLY A 351 14.59 -19.76 -2.16
N SER A 352 15.79 -19.28 -2.44
CA SER A 352 16.98 -20.10 -2.63
C SER A 352 18.22 -19.22 -2.72
N LYS A 353 19.40 -19.79 -2.53
CA LYS A 353 20.67 -19.07 -2.70
C LYS A 353 20.84 -18.35 -4.06
N LEU A 354 20.13 -18.76 -5.10
CA LEU A 354 20.18 -18.13 -6.43
C LEU A 354 19.06 -17.10 -6.66
N GLY A 355 18.25 -16.79 -5.63
CA GLY A 355 17.02 -16.03 -5.74
C GLY A 355 15.81 -16.93 -5.62
N ILE A 356 14.85 -16.82 -6.52
CA ILE A 356 13.59 -17.59 -6.45
C ILE A 356 13.62 -18.85 -7.33
N VAL A 357 12.98 -19.93 -6.88
CA VAL A 357 12.71 -21.10 -7.72
C VAL A 357 11.49 -20.80 -8.61
N ALA A 358 11.70 -20.71 -9.93
CA ALA A 358 10.66 -20.29 -10.89
C ALA A 358 9.45 -21.24 -10.99
N LYS A 359 9.58 -22.49 -10.54
CA LYS A 359 8.48 -23.45 -10.49
C LYS A 359 7.78 -23.32 -9.13
N PRO A 360 6.45 -23.12 -9.08
CA PRO A 360 5.75 -23.06 -7.81
C PRO A 360 5.88 -24.39 -7.06
N ALA A 361 6.19 -24.30 -5.77
CA ALA A 361 6.27 -25.44 -4.87
C ALA A 361 4.88 -25.97 -4.50
N GLN A 362 3.92 -25.05 -4.38
CA GLN A 362 2.53 -25.37 -4.08
C GLN A 362 1.59 -24.42 -4.83
N VAL A 363 0.44 -24.95 -5.22
CA VAL A 363 -0.68 -24.17 -5.76
C VAL A 363 -1.91 -24.52 -4.95
N THR A 364 -2.44 -23.55 -4.20
CA THR A 364 -3.65 -23.67 -3.40
C THR A 364 -4.86 -23.16 -4.19
N VAL A 365 -5.99 -23.86 -4.05
CA VAL A 365 -7.30 -23.54 -4.64
C VAL A 365 -8.23 -23.09 -3.53
#